data_AF-A0A9E2DB12-F1
#
_entry.id   AF-A0A9E2DB12-F1
#
_cell.length_a   1.000
_cell.length_b   1.000
_cell.length_c   1.000
_cell.angle_alpha   90.00
_cell.angle_beta   90.00
_cell.angle_gamma   90.00
#
_symmetry.space_group_name_H-M   'P 1'
#
loop_
_entity.id
_entity.type
_entity.pdbx_description
1 polymer ?
#
loop_
_entity_poly.entity_id
_entity_poly.type
_entity_poly.pdbx_seq_one_letter_code
_entity_poly.pdbx_strand_id
1 'polypeptide(L)'
;MQFEVFSLFPEIFPPYLDESILKRAQLANLIKVNLYNIRDWATDKHHKTDEMPFGGGAGMLMKPEPIYAAVESMQRPESKV
;
A
#
# COMPACT_ATOMS: atom_id res chain seq x y z
N MET A 1 2.78 13.47 11.74
CA MET A 1 3.48 12.37 11.04
C MET A 1 2.58 11.82 9.94
N GLN A 2 3.10 11.45 8.78
CA GLN A 2 2.29 10.98 7.64
C GLN A 2 2.70 9.55 7.28
N PHE A 3 1.71 8.70 7.07
CA PHE A 3 1.87 7.31 6.67
C PHE A 3 1.07 7.06 5.39
N GLU A 4 1.76 6.54 4.38
CA GLU A 4 1.16 6.10 3.12
C GLU A 4 1.23 4.56 3.12
N VAL A 5 0.07 3.89 3.13
CA VAL A 5 0.00 2.42 3.20
C VAL A 5 -0.48 1.88 1.86
N PHE A 6 0.34 1.04 1.25
CA PHE A 6 0.02 0.35 -0.01
C PHE A 6 -0.35 -1.10 0.28
N SER A 7 -1.54 -1.52 -0.15
CA SER A 7 -2.04 -2.88 0.06
C SER A 7 -2.86 -3.34 -1.14
N LEU A 8 -3.08 -4.64 -1.29
CA LEU A 8 -4.12 -5.16 -2.19
C LEU A 8 -5.53 -5.09 -1.58
N PHE A 9 -5.60 -4.88 -0.26
CA PHE A 9 -6.83 -4.87 0.53
C PHE A 9 -6.84 -3.67 1.51
N PRO A 10 -6.89 -2.43 1.01
CA PRO A 10 -6.92 -1.24 1.88
C PRO A 10 -8.13 -1.23 2.84
N GLU A 11 -9.23 -1.86 2.48
CA GLU A 11 -10.47 -1.93 3.26
C GLU A 11 -10.36 -2.66 4.60
N ILE A 12 -9.28 -3.42 4.84
CA ILE A 12 -9.08 -4.12 6.12
C ILE A 12 -8.55 -3.19 7.21
N PHE A 13 -8.01 -2.03 6.85
CA PHE A 13 -7.34 -1.13 7.79
C PHE A 13 -8.28 -0.24 8.62
N PRO A 14 -9.37 0.35 8.07
CA PRO A 14 -10.23 1.26 8.82
C PRO A 14 -10.68 0.76 10.20
N PRO A 15 -11.12 -0.51 10.37
CA PRO A 15 -11.50 -1.02 11.69
C PRO A 15 -10.40 -0.92 12.77
N TYR A 16 -9.12 -0.94 12.38
CA TYR A 16 -8.00 -0.79 13.29
C TYR A 16 -7.58 0.68 13.46
N LEU A 17 -7.60 1.45 12.38
CA LEU A 17 -7.21 2.87 12.38
C LEU A 17 -8.23 3.76 13.11
N ASP A 18 -9.51 3.40 13.02
CA ASP A 18 -10.63 4.16 13.57
C ASP A 18 -10.97 3.78 15.01
N GLU A 19 -10.11 2.99 15.66
CA GLU A 19 -10.29 2.56 17.04
C GLU A 19 -9.19 3.02 18.00
N SER A 20 -9.59 3.20 19.26
CA SER A 20 -8.70 3.47 20.40
C SER A 20 -7.66 4.58 20.14
N ILE A 21 -6.37 4.29 20.34
CA ILE A 21 -5.27 5.26 20.30
C ILE A 21 -5.02 5.83 18.90
N LEU A 22 -5.20 5.04 17.84
CA LEU A 22 -5.00 5.48 16.47
C LEU A 22 -6.07 6.50 16.07
N LYS A 23 -7.34 6.22 16.40
CA LYS A 23 -8.44 7.18 16.22
C LYS A 23 -8.16 8.50 16.90
N ARG A 24 -7.77 8.46 18.19
CA ARG A 24 -7.46 9.67 18.97
C ARG A 24 -6.30 10.46 18.37
N ALA A 25 -5.25 9.78 17.92
CA ALA A 25 -4.08 10.42 17.31
C ALA A 25 -4.43 11.11 15.97
N GLN A 26 -5.30 10.49 15.15
CA GLN A 26 -5.82 11.11 13.93
C GLN A 26 -6.70 12.34 14.25
N LEU A 27 -7.65 12.22 15.20
CA LEU A 27 -8.51 13.33 15.62
C LEU A 27 -7.72 14.51 16.20
N ALA A 28 -6.61 14.22 16.89
CA ALA A 28 -5.68 15.23 17.39
C ALA A 28 -4.70 15.76 16.33
N ASN A 29 -4.83 15.34 15.07
CA ASN A 29 -3.94 15.70 13.95
C ASN A 29 -2.46 15.38 14.18
N LEU A 30 -2.15 14.41 15.05
CA LEU A 30 -0.77 13.99 15.32
C LEU A 30 -0.24 13.06 14.22
N ILE A 31 -1.14 12.27 13.64
CA ILE A 31 -0.86 11.36 12.52
C ILE A 31 -1.89 11.55 11.41
N LYS A 32 -1.48 11.24 10.18
CA LYS A 32 -2.36 11.06 9.01
C LYS A 32 -1.98 9.74 8.36
N VAL A 33 -2.97 8.88 8.10
CA VAL A 33 -2.78 7.60 7.42
C VAL A 33 -3.62 7.62 6.15
N ASN A 34 -2.98 7.44 4.99
CA ASN A 34 -3.67 7.25 3.72
C ASN A 34 -3.48 5.80 3.26
N LEU A 35 -4.53 5.23 2.69
CA LEU A 35 -4.59 3.85 2.24
C LEU A 35 -4.75 3.82 0.73
N TYR A 36 -3.94 3.02 0.04
CA TYR A 36 -3.95 2.91 -1.41
C TYR A 36 -4.01 1.45 -1.86
N ASN A 37 -4.74 1.21 -2.95
CA ASN A 37 -4.74 -0.08 -3.60
C ASN A 37 -3.60 -0.17 -4.62
N ILE A 38 -2.68 -1.13 -4.46
CA ILE A 38 -1.56 -1.32 -5.41
C ILE A 38 -2.06 -1.58 -6.83
N ARG A 39 -3.28 -2.12 -6.99
CA ARG A 39 -3.90 -2.37 -8.30
C ARG A 39 -4.09 -1.10 -9.14
N ASP A 40 -4.16 0.07 -8.51
CA ASP A 40 -4.32 1.36 -9.19
C ASP A 40 -3.08 1.72 -10.05
N TRP A 41 -1.92 1.10 -9.77
CA TRP A 41 -0.69 1.26 -10.55
C TRP A 41 -0.38 0.09 -11.48
N ALA A 42 -1.25 -0.92 -11.55
CA ALA A 42 -1.11 -1.98 -12.54
C ALA A 42 -1.60 -1.48 -13.92
N THR A 43 -0.81 -1.73 -14.96
CA THR A 43 -1.03 -1.17 -16.31
C THR A 43 -1.81 -2.09 -17.25
N ASP A 44 -1.97 -3.37 -16.89
CA ASP A 44 -2.70 -4.32 -17.71
C ASP A 44 -4.22 -4.25 -17.44
N LYS A 45 -5.00 -4.71 -18.42
CA LYS A 45 -6.47 -4.70 -18.38
C LYS A 45 -7.07 -5.38 -17.13
N HIS A 46 -6.36 -6.34 -16.53
CA HIS A 46 -6.84 -7.10 -15.40
C HIS A 46 -6.26 -6.63 -14.06
N HIS A 47 -5.48 -5.53 -14.06
CA HIS A 47 -4.81 -4.99 -12.89
C HIS A 47 -4.05 -6.06 -12.10
N LYS A 48 -3.23 -6.86 -12.80
CA LYS A 48 -2.42 -7.92 -12.21
C LYS A 48 -1.26 -7.33 -11.42
N THR A 49 -1.11 -7.82 -10.20
CA THR A 49 -0.09 -7.38 -9.24
C THR A 49 0.87 -8.50 -8.84
N ASP A 50 0.72 -9.68 -9.44
CA ASP A 50 1.48 -10.88 -9.13
C ASP A 50 1.81 -11.67 -10.40
N GLU A 51 2.89 -12.46 -10.34
CA GLU A 51 3.36 -13.30 -11.42
C GLU A 51 4.03 -14.58 -10.89
N MET A 52 4.17 -15.58 -11.75
CA MET A 52 4.84 -16.83 -11.38
C MET A 52 6.31 -16.58 -11.01
N PRO A 53 6.84 -17.24 -9.97
CA PRO A 53 8.25 -17.13 -9.63
C PRO A 53 9.15 -17.63 -10.77
N PHE A 54 10.21 -16.87 -11.07
CA PHE A 54 11.29 -17.37 -11.92
C PHE A 54 11.96 -18.58 -11.26
N GLY A 55 12.24 -19.62 -12.05
CA GLY A 55 12.75 -20.91 -11.55
C GLY A 55 11.65 -21.89 -11.13
N GLY A 56 10.37 -21.51 -11.23
CA GLY A 56 9.24 -22.34 -10.84
C GLY A 56 9.00 -22.37 -9.33
N GLY A 57 8.06 -23.20 -8.90
CA GLY A 57 7.60 -23.29 -7.51
C GLY A 57 6.11 -23.04 -7.37
N ALA A 58 5.57 -23.35 -6.19
CA ALA A 58 4.17 -23.09 -5.88
C ALA A 58 3.96 -21.63 -5.46
N GLY A 59 2.82 -21.05 -5.83
CA GLY A 59 2.43 -19.69 -5.47
C GLY A 59 2.82 -18.64 -6.50
N MET A 60 2.71 -17.38 -6.10
CA MET A 60 2.93 -16.19 -6.93
C MET A 60 3.80 -15.18 -6.17
N LEU A 61 4.59 -14.40 -6.91
CA LEU A 61 5.33 -13.26 -6.37
C LEU A 61 4.68 -11.96 -6.80
N MET A 62 4.69 -10.97 -5.93
CA MET A 62 4.25 -9.63 -6.31
C MET A 62 5.13 -9.07 -7.42
N LYS A 63 4.49 -8.47 -8.41
CA LYS A 63 5.16 -7.79 -9.52
C LYS A 63 5.85 -6.52 -9.05
N PRO A 64 7.11 -6.27 -9.45
CA PRO A 64 7.84 -5.09 -9.02
C PRO A 64 7.25 -3.80 -9.61
N GLU A 65 6.71 -3.82 -10.84
CA GLU A 65 6.27 -2.62 -11.56
C GLU A 65 5.17 -1.84 -10.84
N PRO A 66 4.02 -2.44 -10.45
CA PRO A 66 2.98 -1.70 -9.73
C PRO A 66 3.43 -1.27 -8.33
N ILE A 67 4.32 -2.03 -7.67
CA ILE A 67 4.84 -1.65 -6.35
C ILE A 67 5.73 -0.40 -6.46
N TYR A 68 6.69 -0.41 -7.39
CA TYR A 68 7.60 0.71 -7.58
C TYR A 68 6.84 1.96 -8.02
N ALA A 69 5.96 1.83 -9.01
CA ALA A 69 5.16 2.95 -9.50
C ALA A 69 4.30 3.57 -8.37
N ALA A 70 3.73 2.74 -7.50
CA ALA A 70 2.96 3.20 -6.35
C ALA A 70 3.81 4.00 -5.36
N VAL A 71 4.94 3.43 -4.92
CA VAL A 71 5.83 4.07 -3.94
C VAL A 71 6.42 5.36 -4.50
N GLU A 72 6.99 5.31 -5.71
CA GLU A 72 7.63 6.48 -6.35
C GLU A 72 6.65 7.63 -6.56
N SER A 73 5.37 7.34 -6.83
CA SER A 73 4.36 8.40 -7.01
C SER A 73 4.10 9.25 -5.76
N MET A 74 4.43 8.74 -4.57
CA MET A 74 4.20 9.39 -3.28
C MET A 74 5.49 9.67 -2.50
N GLN A 75 6.63 9.14 -2.95
CA GLN A 75 7.90 9.24 -2.26
C GLN A 75 8.42 10.68 -2.29
N ARG A 76 8.92 11.14 -1.15
CA ARG A 76 9.63 12.41 -0.99
C ARG A 76 11.06 12.15 -0.51
N PRO A 77 11.99 13.11 -0.66
CA PRO A 77 13.39 12.93 -0.23
C PRO A 77 13.55 12.51 1.24
N GLU A 78 12.65 12.93 2.11
CA GLU A 78 12.63 12.60 3.54
C GLU A 78 11.85 11.33 3.89
N SER A 79 11.19 10.70 2.90
CA SER A 79 10.41 9.49 3.12
C SER A 79 11.30 8.34 3.59
N LYS A 80 10.76 7.55 4.53
CA LYS A 80 11.33 6.26 4.94
C LYS A 80 10.43 5.17 4.38
N VAL A 81 10.99 4.33 3.52
CA VAL A 81 10.32 3.20 2.87
C VAL A 81 10.82 1.91 3.50
#